data_AF-A0AAU6ZBQ7-F1
#
_entry.id   AF-A0AAU6ZBQ7-F1
#
_cell.length_a   1.000
_cell.length_b   1.000
_cell.length_c   1.000
_cell.angle_alpha   90.00
_cell.angle_beta   90.00
_cell.angle_gamma   90.00
#
_symmetry.space_group_name_H-M   'P 1'
#
loop_
_entity.id
_entity.type
_entity.pdbx_description
1 polymer ?
#
loop_
_entity_poly.entity_id
_entity_poly.type
_entity_poly.pdbx_seq_one_letter_code
_entity_poly.pdbx_strand_id
1 'polypeptide(L)'
;MSTNDALLKHVSIAAQDASLVARFDIDGNIPGAGAYVVGLVAATPDYSSQRRLGIEFMNGEAIAFYSFSHEQGTEENYSLSGVSHSGNTITGNFPLAAIHGLGKGHLMTAFSEADGREFQSGVAVEEAL
;
A
#
# COMPACT_ATOMS: atom_id res chain seq x y z
N MET A 1 -20.59 7.99 -3.56
CA MET A 1 -20.17 7.27 -2.35
C MET A 1 -19.31 8.21 -1.54
N SER A 2 -19.45 8.19 -0.21
CA SER A 2 -18.61 9.02 0.67
C SER A 2 -17.29 8.28 0.89
N THR A 3 -16.20 9.01 1.15
CA THR A 3 -14.90 8.43 1.55
C THR A 3 -15.00 7.54 2.80
N ASN A 4 -16.09 7.65 3.57
CA ASN A 4 -16.42 6.76 4.69
C ASN A 4 -16.69 5.29 4.30
N ASP A 5 -16.78 4.97 3.01
CA ASP A 5 -17.17 3.64 2.53
C ASP A 5 -15.99 2.74 2.11
N ALA A 6 -14.72 3.18 2.24
CA ALA A 6 -13.54 2.46 1.73
C ALA A 6 -12.50 2.11 2.81
N LEU A 7 -12.95 1.58 3.95
CA LEU A 7 -12.06 1.14 5.03
C LEU A 7 -11.36 -0.18 4.67
N LEU A 8 -10.07 -0.32 4.99
CA LEU A 8 -9.33 -1.58 4.95
C LEU A 8 -9.95 -2.59 5.92
N LYS A 9 -10.38 -3.73 5.41
CA LYS A 9 -10.87 -4.90 6.18
C LYS A 9 -9.79 -5.93 6.42
N HIS A 10 -9.05 -6.21 5.36
CA HIS A 10 -8.02 -7.23 5.36
C HIS A 10 -6.92 -6.79 4.40
N VAL A 11 -5.69 -6.99 4.82
CA VAL A 11 -4.52 -6.72 4.01
C VAL A 11 -3.61 -7.92 4.09
N SER A 12 -3.18 -8.40 2.94
CA SER A 12 -2.24 -9.51 2.84
C SER A 12 -1.15 -9.22 1.83
N ILE A 13 0.01 -9.82 2.06
CA ILE A 13 1.14 -9.78 1.14
C ILE A 13 1.65 -11.19 0.87
N ALA A 14 2.12 -11.43 -0.35
CA ALA A 14 2.84 -12.63 -0.71
C ALA A 14 4.00 -12.30 -1.64
N ALA A 15 5.12 -13.00 -1.45
CA ALA A 15 6.20 -12.98 -2.43
C ALA A 15 5.84 -13.91 -3.60
N GLN A 16 5.80 -13.37 -4.82
CA GLN A 16 5.56 -14.13 -6.05
C GLN A 16 6.58 -13.69 -7.10
N ASP A 17 7.45 -14.62 -7.52
CA ASP A 17 8.57 -14.35 -8.43
C ASP A 17 9.43 -13.18 -7.96
N ALA A 18 9.43 -12.06 -8.71
CA ALA A 18 10.18 -10.84 -8.41
C ALA A 18 9.30 -9.73 -7.80
N SER A 19 8.09 -10.06 -7.39
CA SER A 19 7.09 -9.11 -6.91
C SER A 19 6.62 -9.43 -5.49
N LEU A 20 6.39 -8.37 -4.73
CA LEU A 20 5.56 -8.37 -3.54
C LEU A 20 4.12 -8.06 -3.97
N VAL A 21 3.26 -9.07 -3.93
CA VAL A 21 1.84 -8.91 -4.24
C VAL A 21 1.11 -8.48 -2.98
N ALA A 22 0.71 -7.21 -2.93
CA ALA A 22 -0.07 -6.64 -1.84
C ALA A 22 -1.54 -6.58 -2.22
N ARG A 23 -2.40 -7.20 -1.42
CA ARG A 23 -3.86 -7.19 -1.60
C ARG A 23 -4.50 -6.41 -0.46
N PHE A 24 -5.33 -5.43 -0.82
CA PHE A 24 -6.10 -4.60 0.10
C PHE A 24 -7.59 -4.84 -0.17
N ASP A 25 -8.26 -5.52 0.75
CA ASP A 25 -9.71 -5.69 0.72
C ASP A 25 -10.35 -4.57 1.54
N ILE A 26 -11.29 -3.85 0.93
CA ILE A 26 -11.98 -2.69 1.51
C ILE A 26 -13.47 -2.96 1.75
N ASP A 27 -14.10 -2.15 2.61
CA ASP A 27 -15.52 -2.26 2.99
C ASP A 27 -16.49 -2.06 1.82
N GLY A 28 -16.15 -1.14 0.92
CA GLY A 28 -16.95 -0.75 -0.24
C GLY A 28 -16.12 -0.74 -1.51
N ASN A 29 -16.13 0.38 -2.24
CA ASN A 29 -15.33 0.54 -3.46
C ASN A 29 -14.40 1.75 -3.32
N ILE A 30 -13.43 1.84 -4.22
CA ILE A 30 -12.59 3.03 -4.37
C ILE A 30 -13.50 4.25 -4.55
N PRO A 31 -13.30 5.34 -3.79
CA PRO A 31 -14.10 6.55 -3.93
C PRO A 31 -14.06 7.10 -5.37
N GLY A 32 -15.24 7.27 -5.98
CA GLY A 32 -15.35 7.82 -7.34
C GLY A 32 -15.13 9.34 -7.44
N ALA A 33 -14.81 10.00 -6.33
CA ALA A 33 -14.45 11.41 -6.28
C ALA A 33 -13.42 11.65 -5.17
N GLY A 34 -12.49 12.57 -5.41
CA GLY A 34 -11.43 12.90 -4.46
C GLY A 34 -10.21 11.99 -4.56
N ALA A 35 -9.28 12.19 -3.63
CA ALA A 35 -8.06 11.41 -3.53
C ALA A 35 -8.24 10.27 -2.52
N TYR A 36 -7.74 9.08 -2.86
CA TYR A 36 -7.71 7.92 -1.97
C TYR A 36 -6.39 7.18 -2.11
N VAL A 37 -5.74 6.88 -0.98
CA VAL A 37 -4.47 6.14 -0.96
C VAL A 37 -4.64 4.90 -0.11
N VAL A 38 -4.11 3.78 -0.59
CA VAL A 38 -3.83 2.59 0.24
C VAL A 38 -2.37 2.24 0.14
N GLY A 39 -1.82 1.67 1.20
CA GLY A 39 -0.42 1.30 1.18
C GLY A 39 0.05 0.52 2.39
N LEU A 40 1.33 0.22 2.35
CA LEU A 40 2.08 -0.47 3.40
C LEU A 40 3.10 0.50 3.98
N VAL A 41 3.29 0.44 5.28
CA VAL A 41 4.47 0.95 5.96
C VAL A 41 5.25 -0.26 6.46
N ALA A 42 6.51 -0.33 6.10
CA ALA A 42 7.42 -1.39 6.52
C ALA A 42 8.66 -0.79 7.16
N ALA A 43 9.14 -1.38 8.25
CA ALA A 43 10.30 -0.88 8.99
C ALA A 43 11.18 -2.01 9.53
N THR A 44 12.46 -1.71 9.72
CA THR A 44 13.35 -2.57 10.53
C THR A 44 12.86 -2.61 11.98
N PRO A 45 13.21 -3.66 12.77
CA PRO A 45 12.75 -3.77 14.16
C PRO A 45 13.13 -2.59 15.06
N ASP A 46 14.22 -1.91 14.73
CA ASP A 46 14.75 -0.75 15.43
C ASP A 46 14.33 0.59 14.80
N TYR A 47 13.48 0.56 13.77
CA TYR A 47 13.00 1.71 13.01
C TYR A 47 14.10 2.54 12.32
N SER A 48 15.32 2.02 12.19
CA SER A 48 16.43 2.71 11.50
C SER A 48 16.20 2.87 10.00
N SER A 49 15.48 1.93 9.38
CA SER A 49 15.01 2.04 7.99
C SER A 49 13.50 1.90 7.93
N GLN A 50 12.85 2.77 7.17
CA GLN A 50 11.41 2.72 6.90
C GLN A 50 11.16 2.84 5.39
N ARG A 51 10.16 2.10 4.93
CA ARG A 51 9.64 2.09 3.56
C ARG A 51 8.14 2.37 3.61
N ARG A 52 7.66 3.20 2.69
CA ARG A 52 6.24 3.43 2.46
C ARG A 52 5.94 3.02 1.04
N LEU A 53 5.03 2.07 0.85
CA LEU A 53 4.60 1.59 -0.45
C LEU A 53 3.16 2.06 -0.66
N GLY A 54 2.85 2.69 -1.78
CA GLY A 54 1.56 3.36 -1.97
C GLY A 54 0.96 3.14 -3.35
N ILE A 55 -0.37 3.08 -3.36
CA ILE A 55 -1.20 3.18 -4.55
C ILE A 55 -2.15 4.36 -4.32
N GLU A 56 -2.09 5.36 -5.20
CA GLU A 56 -2.97 6.53 -5.13
C GLU A 56 -4.01 6.46 -6.24
N PHE A 57 -5.25 6.79 -5.87
CA PHE A 57 -6.39 6.90 -6.74
C PHE A 57 -6.92 8.33 -6.73
N MET A 58 -7.33 8.81 -7.91
CA MET A 58 -8.03 10.07 -8.08
C MET A 58 -9.33 9.80 -8.83
N ASN A 59 -10.46 10.12 -8.20
CA ASN A 59 -11.79 9.89 -8.76
C ASN A 59 -12.01 8.43 -9.23
N GLY A 60 -11.51 7.46 -8.47
CA GLY A 60 -11.67 6.03 -8.74
C GLY A 60 -10.60 5.40 -9.62
N GLU A 61 -9.75 6.21 -10.26
CA GLU A 61 -8.70 5.74 -11.18
C GLU A 61 -7.33 5.79 -10.52
N ALA A 62 -6.51 4.74 -10.70
CA ALA A 62 -5.15 4.73 -10.19
C ALA A 62 -4.30 5.79 -10.92
N ILE A 63 -3.62 6.65 -10.17
CA ILE A 63 -2.79 7.73 -10.70
C ILE A 63 -1.32 7.65 -10.27
N ALA A 64 -1.03 6.96 -9.16
CA ALA A 64 0.34 6.72 -8.71
C ALA A 64 0.52 5.32 -8.14
N PHE A 65 1.71 4.76 -8.33
CA PHE A 65 2.13 3.50 -7.77
C PHE A 65 3.61 3.62 -7.43
N TYR A 66 3.97 3.57 -6.15
CA TYR A 66 5.30 4.01 -5.72
C TYR A 66 5.81 3.31 -4.46
N SER A 67 7.10 3.45 -4.22
CA SER A 67 7.68 3.27 -2.89
C SER A 67 8.53 4.47 -2.50
N PHE A 68 8.59 4.76 -1.21
CA PHE A 68 9.40 5.82 -0.64
C PHE A 68 10.30 5.25 0.46
N SER A 69 11.58 5.61 0.39
CA SER A 69 12.59 5.27 1.39
C SER A 69 12.85 6.48 2.27
N HIS A 70 12.44 6.43 3.54
CA HIS A 70 12.68 7.52 4.48
C HIS A 70 14.16 7.77 4.74
N GLU A 71 14.95 6.71 4.77
CA GLU A 71 16.40 6.79 5.01
C GLU A 71 17.13 7.49 3.87
N GLN A 72 16.74 7.19 2.62
CA GLN A 72 17.39 7.75 1.43
C GLN A 72 16.74 9.06 0.97
N GLY A 73 15.53 9.37 1.47
CA GLY A 73 14.73 10.50 1.01
C GLY A 73 14.30 10.37 -0.46
N THR A 74 14.22 9.15 -0.98
CA THR A 74 13.97 8.86 -2.40
C THR A 74 12.61 8.20 -2.59
N GLU A 75 11.91 8.67 -3.62
CA GLU A 75 10.70 8.04 -4.14
C GLU A 75 11.02 7.31 -5.45
N GLU A 76 10.54 6.09 -5.57
CA GLU A 76 10.54 5.32 -6.79
C GLU A 76 9.10 5.18 -7.30
N ASN A 77 8.88 5.61 -8.53
CA ASN A 77 7.60 5.47 -9.21
C ASN A 77 7.60 4.27 -10.14
N TYR A 78 6.54 3.50 -10.11
CA TYR A 78 6.35 2.27 -10.87
C TYR A 78 5.24 2.43 -11.91
N SER A 79 5.16 1.48 -12.85
CA SER A 79 4.10 1.47 -13.85
C SER A 79 2.74 1.16 -13.21
N LEU A 80 1.71 1.95 -13.54
CA LEU A 80 0.33 1.69 -13.11
C LEU A 80 -0.21 0.33 -13.58
N SER A 81 0.42 -0.31 -14.57
CA SER A 81 0.11 -1.69 -14.96
C SER A 81 0.36 -2.72 -13.86
N GLY A 82 1.15 -2.37 -12.83
CA GLY A 82 1.32 -3.18 -11.62
C GLY A 82 0.13 -3.10 -10.65
N VAL A 83 -0.82 -2.20 -10.89
CA VAL A 83 -2.03 -2.03 -10.09
C VAL A 83 -3.22 -2.63 -10.82
N SER A 84 -4.04 -3.36 -10.09
CA SER A 84 -5.35 -3.80 -10.56
C SER A 84 -6.35 -3.66 -9.42
N HIS A 85 -7.63 -3.48 -9.76
CA HIS A 85 -8.69 -3.51 -8.77
C HIS A 85 -9.93 -4.19 -9.37
N SER A 86 -10.69 -4.86 -8.52
CA SER A 86 -11.96 -5.48 -8.90
C SER A 86 -12.90 -5.44 -7.71
N GLY A 87 -14.02 -4.74 -7.85
CA GLY A 87 -14.93 -4.48 -6.75
C GLY A 87 -14.22 -3.85 -5.56
N ASN A 88 -14.20 -4.58 -4.45
CA ASN A 88 -13.66 -4.13 -3.17
C ASN A 88 -12.21 -4.59 -2.91
N THR A 89 -11.51 -5.07 -3.94
CA THR A 89 -10.12 -5.52 -3.81
C THR A 89 -9.22 -4.66 -4.68
N ILE A 90 -8.15 -4.14 -4.07
CA ILE A 90 -7.03 -3.50 -4.76
C ILE A 90 -5.82 -4.43 -4.66
N THR A 91 -5.11 -4.64 -5.77
CA THR A 91 -3.88 -5.44 -5.84
C THR A 91 -2.75 -4.59 -6.41
N GLY A 92 -1.66 -4.46 -5.67
CA GLY A 92 -0.42 -3.85 -6.12
C GLY A 92 0.70 -4.89 -6.23
N ASN A 93 1.33 -4.99 -7.39
CA ASN A 93 2.46 -5.87 -7.64
C ASN A 93 3.77 -5.07 -7.52
N PHE A 94 4.20 -4.80 -6.29
CA PHE A 94 5.41 -4.01 -6.04
C PHE A 94 6.63 -4.83 -6.42
N PRO A 95 7.73 -4.23 -6.93
CA PRO A 95 8.99 -4.93 -7.02
C PRO A 95 9.43 -5.41 -5.63
N LEU A 96 9.90 -6.66 -5.51
CA LEU A 96 10.36 -7.20 -4.22
C LEU A 96 11.50 -6.35 -3.61
N ALA A 97 12.27 -5.68 -4.47
CA ALA A 97 13.29 -4.72 -4.08
C ALA A 97 12.77 -3.57 -3.20
N ALA A 98 11.48 -3.21 -3.28
CA ALA A 98 10.87 -2.14 -2.49
C ALA A 98 10.88 -2.44 -0.97
N ILE A 99 11.01 -3.71 -0.58
CA ILE A 99 11.12 -4.14 0.82
C ILE A 99 12.50 -4.74 1.17
N HIS A 100 13.48 -4.65 0.26
CA HIS A 100 14.83 -5.11 0.56
C HIS A 100 15.47 -4.27 1.69
N GLY A 101 16.25 -4.96 2.54
CA GLY A 101 16.98 -4.35 3.63
C GLY A 101 16.23 -4.26 4.96
N LEU A 102 14.93 -4.62 5.01
CA LEU A 102 14.16 -4.64 6.26
C LEU A 102 14.61 -5.75 7.24
N GLY A 103 15.21 -6.81 6.71
CA GLY A 103 15.74 -7.92 7.51
C GLY A 103 14.65 -8.80 8.14
N LYS A 104 15.08 -9.78 8.93
CA LYS A 104 14.16 -10.68 9.63
C LYS A 104 13.50 -9.97 10.81
N GLY A 105 12.20 -10.20 11.00
CA GLY A 105 11.44 -9.62 12.11
C GLY A 105 11.04 -8.16 11.87
N HIS A 106 11.05 -7.73 10.60
CA HIS A 106 10.54 -6.43 10.19
C HIS A 106 9.10 -6.24 10.68
N LEU A 107 8.72 -4.98 10.78
CA LEU A 107 7.37 -4.57 11.12
C LEU A 107 6.67 -4.16 9.84
N MET A 108 5.47 -4.67 9.59
CA MET A 108 4.65 -4.23 8.47
C MET A 108 3.21 -3.93 8.92
N THR A 109 2.72 -2.77 8.52
CA THR A 109 1.34 -2.35 8.72
C THR A 109 0.79 -1.73 7.45
N ALA A 110 -0.52 -1.67 7.34
CA ALA A 110 -1.22 -1.00 6.25
C ALA A 110 -1.87 0.29 6.72
N PHE A 111 -2.12 1.17 5.76
CA PHE A 111 -2.78 2.45 5.97
C PHE A 111 -3.71 2.79 4.81
N SER A 112 -4.66 3.68 5.09
CA SER A 112 -5.46 4.34 4.08
C SER A 112 -5.54 5.84 4.34
N GLU A 113 -5.57 6.64 3.29
CA GLU A 113 -5.74 8.09 3.35
C GLU A 113 -6.85 8.52 2.40
N ALA A 114 -7.56 9.58 2.74
CA ALA A 114 -8.60 10.17 1.91
C ALA A 114 -8.48 11.69 1.93
N ASP A 115 -8.48 12.32 0.75
CA ASP A 115 -8.39 13.78 0.58
C ASP A 115 -7.24 14.43 1.40
N GLY A 116 -6.07 13.77 1.41
CA GLY A 116 -4.87 14.22 2.12
C GLY A 116 -4.93 14.07 3.64
N ARG A 117 -5.87 13.28 4.18
CA ARG A 117 -5.99 13.00 5.61
C ARG A 117 -5.79 11.51 5.87
N GLU A 118 -5.05 11.20 6.93
CA GLU A 118 -4.97 9.83 7.43
C GLU A 118 -6.37 9.34 7.82
N PHE A 119 -6.76 8.21 7.24
CA PHE A 119 -8.08 7.61 7.44
C PHE A 119 -7.99 6.36 8.29
N GLN A 120 -6.99 5.51 8.05
CA GLN A 120 -6.57 4.40 8.91
C GLN A 120 -5.06 4.27 8.92
N SER A 121 -4.50 3.89 10.07
CA SER A 121 -3.08 3.58 10.23
C SER A 121 -2.89 2.37 11.15
N GLY A 122 -1.76 1.67 11.01
CA GLY A 122 -1.43 0.54 11.86
C GLY A 122 -2.30 -0.71 11.63
N VAL A 123 -2.96 -0.82 10.47
CA VAL A 123 -3.77 -2.00 10.13
C VAL A 123 -2.85 -3.21 9.99
N ALA A 124 -3.20 -4.33 10.64
CA ALA A 124 -2.39 -5.54 10.60
C ALA A 124 -2.32 -6.11 9.17
N VAL A 125 -1.15 -6.62 8.80
CA VAL A 125 -0.89 -7.25 7.49
C VAL A 125 -0.63 -8.73 7.71
N GLU A 126 -1.32 -9.56 6.95
CA GLU A 126 -1.04 -11.00 6.88
C GLU A 126 0.11 -11.25 5.89
N GLU A 127 1.19 -11.86 6.36
CA GLU A 127 2.41 -12.01 5.58
C GLU A 127 2.67 -13.48 5.19
N ALA A 128 2.76 -13.73 3.89
CA ALA A 128 3.20 -15.00 3.30
C ALA A 128 4.47 -14.76 2.46
N LEU A 129 5.54 -14.34 3.14
CA LEU A 129 6.86 -14.00 2.57
C LEU A 129 7.84 -15.17 2.56
#